data_AF-A0A6J8C329-F1
#
_entry.id   AF-A0A6J8C329-F1
#
_cell.length_a   1.000
_cell.length_b   1.000
_cell.length_c   1.000
_cell.angle_alpha   90.00
_cell.angle_beta   90.00
_cell.angle_gamma   90.00
#
_symmetry.space_group_name_H-M   'P 1'
#
loop_
_entity.id
_entity.type
_entity.pdbx_description
1 polymer ?
#
loop_
_entity_poly.entity_id
_entity_poly.type
_entity_poly.pdbx_seq_one_letter_code
_entity_poly.pdbx_strand_id
1 'polypeptide(L)'
;MEKSRAVKSMKRALPTTPKKKVAVMATYLDNKHSPTVQSLEKLKFVVTPEEKTDIQLGNAVLNDLKEIVDLAKFSRSDSARTALSVIVASTSGKNITKERKKTLLSRKLGLPLKRLSKGKRVRTQIFTSEKSCWTYIERKTRKDAITDDVKKIAYKFWTDSNTSRPSGNKNDTKRIRIGPKQFLKHPIYILDKSQTEVFNDFCINNPNIKMNQRTFERLKSYFVRSVFVTCCCRYHVEARTLFSNTMEFRKKYTIPNILDFEQNLYPVYEHLTDIDVATLCDKDQVTNSYSKACLDRECSKCGLSLLKFTDEELNVSDDAPNASWERYEYITVNSKKKLTLVRKCT
;
A
#
# COMPACT_ATOMS: atom_id res chain seq x y z
N MET A 1 -71.00 10.65 32.47
CA MET A 1 -71.53 9.27 32.65
C MET A 1 -72.28 8.73 31.42
N GLU A 2 -72.92 9.56 30.62
CA GLU A 2 -73.74 9.14 29.46
C GLU A 2 -72.96 8.41 28.36
N LYS A 3 -71.76 8.91 27.98
CA LYS A 3 -70.90 8.25 26.97
C LYS A 3 -70.57 6.80 27.32
N SER A 4 -70.33 6.52 28.60
CA SER A 4 -70.05 5.17 29.12
C SER A 4 -71.29 4.25 29.01
N ARG A 5 -72.48 4.79 29.31
CA ARG A 5 -73.75 4.05 29.17
C ARG A 5 -74.07 3.76 27.70
N ALA A 6 -73.88 4.73 26.81
CA ALA A 6 -74.07 4.57 25.36
C ALA A 6 -73.13 3.52 24.76
N VAL A 7 -71.84 3.51 25.15
CA VAL A 7 -70.87 2.50 24.71
C VAL A 7 -71.25 1.10 25.22
N LYS A 8 -71.74 0.97 26.46
CA LYS A 8 -72.23 -0.32 26.99
C LYS A 8 -73.47 -0.82 26.23
N SER A 9 -74.39 0.07 25.86
CA SER A 9 -75.56 -0.27 25.04
C SER A 9 -75.14 -0.74 23.64
N MET A 10 -74.27 0.01 22.96
CA MET A 10 -73.73 -0.38 21.65
C MET A 10 -73.02 -1.74 21.69
N LYS A 11 -72.23 -2.01 22.74
CA LYS A 11 -71.55 -3.31 22.93
C LYS A 11 -72.51 -4.48 23.09
N ARG A 12 -73.71 -4.25 23.64
CA ARG A 12 -74.78 -5.26 23.75
C ARG A 12 -75.52 -5.49 22.43
N ALA A 13 -75.67 -4.44 21.61
CA ALA A 13 -76.33 -4.52 20.30
C ALA A 13 -75.45 -5.16 19.20
N LEU A 14 -74.12 -5.18 19.37
CA LEU A 14 -73.19 -5.80 18.42
C LEU A 14 -73.11 -7.33 18.61
N PRO A 15 -72.88 -8.12 17.53
CA PRO A 15 -72.79 -9.59 17.59
C PRO A 15 -71.77 -10.07 18.62
N THR A 16 -71.99 -11.17 19.34
CA THR A 16 -71.08 -11.61 20.42
C THR A 16 -69.65 -11.92 19.95
N THR A 17 -69.48 -12.42 18.72
CA THR A 17 -68.17 -12.84 18.19
C THR A 17 -67.37 -11.68 17.58
N PRO A 18 -66.07 -11.52 17.92
CA PRO A 18 -65.24 -10.43 17.43
C PRO A 18 -65.20 -10.29 15.90
N LYS A 19 -65.12 -11.41 15.16
CA LYS A 19 -65.10 -11.42 13.69
C LYS A 19 -66.38 -10.80 13.10
N LYS A 20 -67.55 -11.18 13.61
CA LYS A 20 -68.84 -10.63 13.14
C LYS A 20 -69.00 -9.17 13.55
N LYS A 21 -68.52 -8.75 14.73
CA LYS A 21 -68.47 -7.32 15.11
C LYS A 21 -67.69 -6.49 14.11
N VAL A 22 -66.48 -6.95 13.76
CA VAL A 22 -65.62 -6.23 12.80
C VAL A 22 -66.28 -6.17 11.43
N ALA A 23 -66.89 -7.26 10.94
CA ALA A 23 -67.57 -7.27 9.65
C ALA A 23 -68.73 -6.27 9.60
N VAL A 24 -69.58 -6.22 10.64
CA VAL A 24 -70.71 -5.26 10.72
C VAL A 24 -70.22 -3.83 10.82
N MET A 25 -69.13 -3.58 11.57
CA MET A 25 -68.55 -2.24 11.64
C MET A 25 -67.89 -1.83 10.32
N ALA A 26 -67.23 -2.75 9.62
CA ALA A 26 -66.63 -2.48 8.31
C ALA A 26 -67.70 -2.13 7.28
N THR A 27 -68.77 -2.93 7.17
CA THR A 27 -69.88 -2.65 6.24
C THR A 27 -70.61 -1.34 6.56
N TYR A 28 -70.73 -0.99 7.86
CA TYR A 28 -71.27 0.30 8.27
C TYR A 28 -70.37 1.47 7.85
N LEU A 29 -69.05 1.34 8.04
CA LEU A 29 -68.07 2.37 7.68
C LEU A 29 -67.88 2.52 6.16
N ASP A 30 -68.14 1.47 5.38
CA ASP A 30 -68.11 1.53 3.92
C ASP A 30 -69.28 2.35 3.33
N ASN A 31 -70.35 2.58 4.10
CA ASN A 31 -71.49 3.39 3.69
C ASN A 31 -71.18 4.90 3.80
N LYS A 32 -70.59 5.46 2.73
CA LYS A 32 -70.23 6.89 2.61
C LYS A 32 -71.41 7.87 2.67
N HIS A 33 -72.65 7.40 2.50
CA HIS A 33 -73.84 8.24 2.54
C HIS A 33 -74.38 8.47 3.96
N SER A 34 -73.84 7.76 4.97
CA SER A 34 -74.26 7.97 6.35
C SER A 34 -73.72 9.30 6.91
N PRO A 35 -74.57 10.17 7.49
CA PRO A 35 -74.13 11.41 8.15
C PRO A 35 -73.10 11.17 9.26
N THR A 36 -73.20 10.02 9.92
CA THR A 36 -72.28 9.60 10.98
C THR A 36 -70.90 9.27 10.41
N VAL A 37 -70.82 8.59 9.25
CA VAL A 37 -69.55 8.27 8.58
C VAL A 37 -68.88 9.55 8.08
N GLN A 38 -69.63 10.48 7.48
CA GLN A 38 -69.10 11.78 7.06
C GLN A 38 -68.62 12.62 8.25
N SER A 39 -69.31 12.54 9.40
CA SER A 39 -68.86 13.18 10.64
C SER A 39 -67.60 12.52 11.19
N LEU A 40 -67.47 11.19 11.07
CA LEU A 40 -66.26 10.45 11.45
C LEU A 40 -65.07 10.74 10.53
N GLU A 41 -65.29 10.97 9.23
CA GLU A 41 -64.29 11.44 8.28
C GLU A 41 -63.80 12.86 8.66
N LYS A 42 -64.72 13.79 8.95
CA LYS A 42 -64.36 15.13 9.45
C LYS A 42 -63.56 15.08 10.76
N LEU A 43 -63.86 14.10 11.62
CA LEU A 43 -63.14 13.85 12.87
C LEU A 43 -61.86 13.00 12.69
N LYS A 44 -61.49 12.62 11.46
CA LYS A 44 -60.31 11.81 11.11
C LYS A 44 -60.28 10.40 11.72
N PHE A 45 -61.44 9.83 12.06
CA PHE A 45 -61.57 8.44 12.50
C PHE A 45 -61.71 7.46 11.32
N VAL A 46 -62.15 7.95 10.16
CA VAL A 46 -62.23 7.20 8.91
C VAL A 46 -61.32 7.87 7.90
N VAL A 47 -60.48 7.09 7.23
CA VAL A 47 -59.53 7.58 6.23
C VAL A 47 -60.31 7.97 4.97
N THR A 48 -60.17 9.22 4.56
CA THR A 48 -60.80 9.74 3.34
C THR A 48 -60.25 9.02 2.10
N PRO A 49 -61.00 8.96 0.98
CA PRO A 49 -60.50 8.36 -0.25
C PRO A 49 -59.21 9.04 -0.75
N GLU A 50 -59.07 10.35 -0.56
CA GLU A 50 -57.86 11.12 -0.90
C GLU A 50 -56.67 10.73 -0.01
N GLU A 51 -56.87 10.61 1.31
CA GLU A 51 -55.81 10.12 2.20
C GLU A 51 -55.42 8.66 1.88
N LYS A 52 -56.35 7.82 1.42
CA LYS A 52 -56.04 6.46 0.96
C LYS A 52 -55.14 6.49 -0.27
N THR A 53 -55.41 7.37 -1.25
CA THR A 53 -54.56 7.52 -2.43
C THR A 53 -53.18 8.06 -2.08
N ASP A 54 -53.09 9.01 -1.15
CA ASP A 54 -51.81 9.55 -0.68
C ASP A 54 -50.97 8.50 0.06
N ILE A 55 -51.63 7.67 0.89
CA ILE A 55 -50.97 6.56 1.57
C ILE A 55 -50.48 5.51 0.56
N GLN A 56 -51.26 5.22 -0.48
CA GLN A 56 -50.86 4.28 -1.54
C GLN A 56 -49.65 4.83 -2.31
N LEU A 57 -49.69 6.09 -2.73
CA LEU A 57 -48.59 6.77 -3.41
C LEU A 57 -47.34 6.78 -2.53
N GLY A 58 -47.47 7.16 -1.26
CA GLY A 58 -46.35 7.18 -0.31
C GLY A 58 -45.73 5.80 -0.09
N ASN A 59 -46.55 4.74 -0.06
CA ASN A 59 -46.04 3.36 0.03
C ASN A 59 -45.35 2.91 -1.25
N ALA A 60 -45.86 3.25 -2.44
CA ALA A 60 -45.23 2.93 -3.71
C ALA A 60 -43.83 3.57 -3.80
N VAL A 61 -43.74 4.88 -3.54
CA VAL A 61 -42.45 5.61 -3.51
C VAL A 61 -41.47 5.01 -2.50
N LEU A 62 -41.94 4.60 -1.31
CA LEU A 62 -41.09 3.96 -0.31
C LEU A 62 -40.59 2.59 -0.75
N ASN A 63 -41.40 1.83 -1.50
CA ASN A 63 -41.01 0.53 -2.02
C ASN A 63 -39.95 0.69 -3.12
N ASP A 64 -40.13 1.63 -4.05
CA ASP A 64 -39.14 1.93 -5.10
C ASP A 64 -37.79 2.36 -4.48
N LEU A 65 -37.85 3.24 -3.46
CA LEU A 65 -36.65 3.63 -2.72
C LEU A 65 -35.97 2.46 -2.02
N LYS A 66 -36.75 1.51 -1.49
CA LYS A 66 -36.22 0.32 -0.84
C LYS A 66 -35.52 -0.58 -1.87
N GLU A 67 -36.11 -0.77 -3.05
CA GLU A 67 -35.50 -1.55 -4.14
C GLU A 67 -34.15 -0.98 -4.55
N ILE A 68 -34.06 0.34 -4.77
CA ILE A 68 -32.80 1.01 -5.10
C ILE A 68 -31.78 0.83 -3.96
N VAL A 69 -32.22 0.92 -2.71
CA VAL A 69 -31.36 0.69 -1.54
C VAL A 69 -30.82 -0.74 -1.50
N ASP A 70 -31.66 -1.74 -1.77
CA ASP A 70 -31.27 -3.15 -1.73
C ASP A 70 -30.26 -3.46 -2.85
N LEU A 71 -30.42 -2.86 -4.05
CA LEU A 71 -29.45 -2.94 -5.14
C LEU A 71 -28.11 -2.25 -4.79
N ALA A 72 -28.16 -1.08 -4.15
CA ALA A 72 -26.97 -0.28 -3.86
C ALA A 72 -26.20 -0.73 -2.60
N LYS A 73 -26.88 -1.35 -1.63
CA LYS A 73 -26.35 -1.70 -0.30
C LYS A 73 -25.13 -2.63 -0.36
N PHE A 74 -25.15 -3.60 -1.27
CA PHE A 74 -24.11 -4.64 -1.39
C PHE A 74 -23.12 -4.36 -2.52
N SER A 75 -23.38 -3.35 -3.35
CA SER A 75 -22.46 -2.97 -4.41
C SER A 75 -21.18 -2.37 -3.85
N ARG A 76 -20.04 -2.79 -4.42
CA ARG A 76 -18.72 -2.26 -4.09
C ARG A 76 -18.33 -1.06 -4.96
N SER A 77 -19.16 -0.68 -5.94
CA SER A 77 -18.86 0.44 -6.84
C SER A 77 -18.99 1.79 -6.13
N ASP A 78 -18.15 2.75 -6.53
CA ASP A 78 -18.17 4.09 -5.94
C ASP A 78 -19.46 4.85 -6.30
N SER A 79 -20.01 4.62 -7.49
CA SER A 79 -21.30 5.17 -7.91
C SER A 79 -22.45 4.68 -7.02
N ALA A 80 -22.48 3.38 -6.66
CA ALA A 80 -23.53 2.85 -5.79
C ALA A 80 -23.45 3.41 -4.36
N ARG A 81 -22.24 3.61 -3.83
CA ARG A 81 -22.03 4.26 -2.52
C ARG A 81 -22.50 5.71 -2.53
N THR A 82 -22.29 6.41 -3.64
CA THR A 82 -22.73 7.80 -3.84
C THR A 82 -24.24 7.88 -3.94
N ALA A 83 -24.86 7.04 -4.77
CA ALA A 83 -26.32 6.94 -4.88
C ALA A 83 -26.99 6.66 -3.53
N LEU A 84 -26.42 5.73 -2.73
CA LEU A 84 -26.93 5.43 -1.40
C LEU A 84 -26.83 6.62 -0.43
N SER A 85 -25.76 7.43 -0.55
CA SER A 85 -25.58 8.63 0.26
C SER A 85 -26.59 9.72 -0.11
N VAL A 86 -26.89 9.87 -1.40
CA VAL A 86 -27.93 10.77 -1.91
C VAL A 86 -29.31 10.34 -1.41
N ILE A 87 -29.67 9.06 -1.54
CA ILE A 87 -30.96 8.53 -1.06
C ILE A 87 -31.13 8.78 0.44
N VAL A 88 -30.09 8.52 1.23
CA VAL A 88 -30.11 8.77 2.68
C VAL A 88 -30.26 10.27 2.99
N ALA A 89 -29.63 11.15 2.21
CA ALA A 89 -29.77 12.60 2.36
C ALA A 89 -31.16 13.11 1.96
N SER A 90 -31.74 12.56 0.90
CA SER A 90 -33.09 12.89 0.42
C SER A 90 -34.16 12.48 1.42
N THR A 91 -34.05 11.27 1.98
CA THR A 91 -35.03 10.70 2.91
C THR A 91 -34.85 11.15 4.36
N SER A 92 -33.67 11.60 4.79
CA SER A 92 -33.41 12.00 6.19
C SER A 92 -33.54 13.51 6.42
N GLY A 93 -34.64 14.11 5.93
CA GLY A 93 -34.92 15.55 6.01
C GLY A 93 -35.35 16.08 7.38
N LYS A 94 -35.57 17.40 7.47
CA LYS A 94 -35.99 18.10 8.71
C LYS A 94 -37.33 17.55 9.25
N ASN A 95 -38.29 17.22 8.39
CA ASN A 95 -39.62 16.76 8.79
C ASN A 95 -39.56 15.43 9.57
N ILE A 96 -38.84 14.43 9.06
CA ILE A 96 -38.67 13.14 9.73
C ILE A 96 -37.88 13.28 11.05
N THR A 97 -36.98 14.26 11.13
CA THR A 97 -36.28 14.56 12.40
C THR A 97 -37.19 15.23 13.43
N LYS A 98 -38.06 16.15 13.01
CA LYS A 98 -39.03 16.82 13.89
C LYS A 98 -40.06 15.81 14.43
N GLU A 99 -40.58 14.95 13.56
CA GLU A 99 -41.60 13.95 13.91
C GLU A 99 -41.04 12.70 14.62
N ARG A 100 -39.72 12.61 14.86
CA ARG A 100 -39.06 11.47 15.52
C ARG A 100 -39.33 10.10 14.84
N LYS A 101 -39.66 10.06 13.54
CA LYS A 101 -40.02 8.84 12.78
C LYS A 101 -38.83 8.09 12.15
N LYS A 102 -37.59 8.36 12.57
CA LYS A 102 -36.39 7.72 12.00
C LYS A 102 -36.36 6.19 12.14
N THR A 103 -36.85 5.66 13.25
CA THR A 103 -36.90 4.22 13.52
C THR A 103 -37.92 3.51 12.63
N LEU A 104 -39.01 4.18 12.27
CA LEU A 104 -39.99 3.68 11.31
C LEU A 104 -39.41 3.68 9.89
N LEU A 105 -38.77 4.78 9.49
CA LEU A 105 -38.10 4.90 8.19
C LEU A 105 -36.99 3.86 8.02
N SER A 106 -36.19 3.63 9.07
CA SER A 106 -35.15 2.60 9.11
C SER A 106 -35.68 1.20 8.81
N ARG A 107 -36.83 0.85 9.41
CA ARG A 107 -37.51 -0.43 9.16
C ARG A 107 -38.08 -0.53 7.76
N LYS A 108 -38.71 0.54 7.25
CA LYS A 108 -39.29 0.57 5.90
C LYS A 108 -38.22 0.47 4.80
N LEU A 109 -37.08 1.16 4.95
CA LEU A 109 -35.99 1.18 3.95
C LEU A 109 -34.92 0.09 4.14
N GLY A 110 -34.98 -0.71 5.21
CA GLY A 110 -33.94 -1.73 5.49
C GLY A 110 -32.55 -1.15 5.80
N LEU A 111 -32.47 0.12 6.23
CA LEU A 111 -31.22 0.82 6.49
C LEU A 111 -30.90 0.88 7.98
N PRO A 112 -29.62 0.77 8.39
CA PRO A 112 -29.25 0.92 9.79
C PRO A 112 -29.48 2.36 10.26
N LEU A 113 -30.05 2.51 11.47
CA LEU A 113 -30.37 3.81 12.05
C LEU A 113 -29.17 4.78 12.09
N LYS A 114 -27.96 4.25 12.33
CA LYS A 114 -26.71 5.03 12.31
C LYS A 114 -26.47 5.73 10.95
N ARG A 115 -26.87 5.10 9.83
CA ARG A 115 -26.71 5.66 8.48
C ARG A 115 -27.73 6.77 8.24
N LEU A 116 -29.00 6.59 8.61
CA LEU A 116 -30.03 7.63 8.54
C LEU A 116 -29.71 8.84 9.44
N SER A 117 -29.14 8.61 10.62
CA SER A 117 -28.70 9.69 11.51
C SER A 117 -27.61 10.56 10.90
N LYS A 118 -26.76 10.00 10.03
CA LYS A 118 -25.77 10.77 9.26
C LYS A 118 -26.39 11.51 8.07
N GLY A 119 -27.59 11.13 7.63
CA GLY A 119 -28.25 11.72 6.47
C GLY A 119 -28.44 13.23 6.56
N LYS A 120 -28.75 13.79 7.74
CA LYS A 120 -28.83 15.25 7.93
C LYS A 120 -27.49 15.93 7.66
N ARG A 121 -26.38 15.34 8.11
CA ARG A 121 -25.03 15.86 7.87
C ARG A 121 -24.68 15.79 6.38
N VAL A 122 -24.92 14.65 5.74
CA VAL A 122 -24.68 14.46 4.29
C VAL A 122 -25.53 15.45 3.48
N ARG A 123 -26.82 15.59 3.83
CA ARG A 123 -27.73 16.56 3.22
C ARG A 123 -27.22 17.99 3.36
N THR A 124 -26.77 18.38 4.56
CA THR A 124 -26.21 19.72 4.77
C THR A 124 -24.96 19.94 3.93
N GLN A 125 -24.05 18.96 3.87
CA GLN A 125 -22.87 19.01 3.03
C GLN A 125 -23.25 19.20 1.55
N ILE A 126 -24.17 18.40 1.02
CA ILE A 126 -24.67 18.52 -0.36
C ILE A 126 -25.17 19.93 -0.70
N PHE A 127 -25.87 20.59 0.23
CA PHE A 127 -26.41 21.93 0.00
C PHE A 127 -25.45 23.08 0.33
N THR A 128 -24.32 22.82 1.02
CA THR A 128 -23.39 23.88 1.49
C THR A 128 -22.00 23.77 0.88
N SER A 129 -21.59 22.61 0.37
CA SER A 129 -20.30 22.45 -0.29
C SER A 129 -20.37 22.90 -1.74
N GLU A 130 -19.35 23.62 -2.20
CA GLU A 130 -19.12 23.92 -3.63
C GLU A 130 -18.87 22.65 -4.47
N LYS A 131 -18.52 21.53 -3.82
CA LYS A 131 -18.34 20.22 -4.48
C LYS A 131 -19.71 19.61 -4.81
N SER A 132 -19.86 19.09 -6.03
CA SER A 132 -21.12 18.54 -6.53
C SER A 132 -21.61 17.34 -5.71
N CYS A 133 -22.93 17.21 -5.56
CA CYS A 133 -23.59 16.15 -4.79
C CYS A 133 -23.30 14.71 -5.28
N TRP A 134 -22.71 14.60 -6.47
CA TRP A 134 -22.30 13.36 -7.12
C TRP A 134 -20.80 13.07 -7.02
N THR A 135 -20.01 13.98 -6.42
CA THR A 135 -18.60 13.72 -6.18
C THR A 135 -18.41 12.88 -4.92
N TYR A 136 -17.48 11.94 -5.03
CA TYR A 136 -17.04 11.10 -3.93
C TYR A 136 -16.70 11.97 -2.71
N ILE A 137 -17.29 11.65 -1.54
CA ILE A 137 -16.85 12.21 -0.27
C ILE A 137 -15.45 11.65 -0.03
N GLU A 138 -14.42 12.40 -0.41
CA GLU A 138 -13.05 12.09 -0.08
C GLU A 138 -12.98 11.84 1.43
N ARG A 139 -12.53 10.64 1.80
CA ARG A 139 -12.26 10.36 3.21
C ARG A 139 -11.26 11.40 3.68
N LYS A 140 -11.62 12.17 4.69
CA LYS A 140 -10.68 13.09 5.33
C LYS A 140 -9.42 12.31 5.66
N THR A 141 -8.30 12.73 5.08
CA THR A 141 -6.98 12.26 5.50
C THR A 141 -6.85 12.54 6.99
N ARG A 142 -6.26 11.59 7.72
CA ARG A 142 -6.05 11.78 9.16
C ARG A 142 -5.10 12.97 9.36
N LYS A 143 -5.21 13.69 10.49
CA LYS A 143 -4.41 14.90 10.73
C LYS A 143 -2.90 14.62 10.81
N ASP A 144 -2.53 13.40 11.19
CA ASP A 144 -1.18 12.85 11.22
C ASP A 144 -0.69 12.33 9.85
N ALA A 145 -1.55 12.34 8.82
CA ALA A 145 -1.14 11.94 7.49
C ALA A 145 -0.21 12.98 6.88
N ILE A 146 0.92 12.52 6.35
CA ILE A 146 1.87 13.34 5.61
C ILE A 146 1.15 14.05 4.47
N THR A 147 1.27 15.39 4.44
CA THR A 147 0.67 16.23 3.40
C THR A 147 1.28 15.92 2.04
N ASP A 148 0.52 16.15 0.97
CA ASP A 148 1.00 15.83 -0.38
C ASP A 148 2.20 16.69 -0.80
N ASP A 149 2.33 17.90 -0.25
CA ASP A 149 3.49 18.76 -0.50
C ASP A 149 4.76 18.18 0.13
N VAL A 150 4.67 17.66 1.36
CA VAL A 150 5.79 16.96 1.99
C VAL A 150 6.17 15.70 1.21
N LYS A 151 5.20 14.98 0.64
CA LYS A 151 5.50 13.83 -0.23
C LYS A 151 6.24 14.25 -1.49
N LYS A 152 5.88 15.38 -2.11
CA LYS A 152 6.59 15.91 -3.28
C LYS A 152 8.03 16.31 -2.94
N ILE A 153 8.24 16.91 -1.77
CA ILE A 153 9.59 17.27 -1.29
C ILE A 153 10.44 16.01 -1.14
N ALA A 154 9.93 14.99 -0.43
CA ALA A 154 10.63 13.71 -0.28
C ALA A 154 10.89 13.02 -1.63
N TYR A 155 9.92 13.06 -2.56
CA TYR A 155 10.07 12.50 -3.91
C TYR A 155 11.19 13.18 -4.71
N LYS A 156 11.27 14.52 -4.64
CA LYS A 156 12.34 15.31 -5.29
C LYS A 156 13.70 15.02 -4.67
N PHE A 157 13.76 14.90 -3.34
CA PHE A 157 15.00 14.65 -2.61
C PHE A 157 15.72 13.37 -3.06
N TRP A 158 14.96 12.33 -3.43
CA TRP A 158 15.54 11.10 -3.99
C TRP A 158 16.27 11.31 -5.33
N THR A 159 15.91 12.34 -6.08
CA THR A 159 16.47 12.68 -7.40
C THR A 159 17.45 13.85 -7.36
N ASP A 160 17.69 14.42 -6.18
CA ASP A 160 18.63 15.52 -6.02
C ASP A 160 20.05 15.04 -6.33
N SER A 161 20.84 15.92 -6.96
CA SER A 161 22.20 15.62 -7.44
C SER A 161 23.17 15.19 -6.34
N ASN A 162 22.89 15.56 -5.08
CA ASN A 162 23.70 15.18 -3.92
C ASN A 162 23.34 13.79 -3.38
N THR A 163 22.20 13.24 -3.79
CA THR A 163 21.61 12.00 -3.29
C THR A 163 21.75 10.87 -4.31
N SER A 164 21.44 11.18 -5.57
CA SER A 164 21.54 10.23 -6.66
C SER A 164 22.00 10.88 -7.95
N ARG A 165 22.66 10.08 -8.78
CA ARG A 165 23.14 10.48 -10.10
C ARG A 165 22.50 9.65 -11.20
N PRO A 166 22.20 10.23 -12.37
CA PRO A 166 21.72 9.46 -13.51
C PRO A 166 22.81 8.51 -14.01
N SER A 167 22.43 7.31 -14.42
CA SER A 167 23.33 6.39 -15.10
C SER A 167 23.84 7.04 -16.38
N GLY A 168 25.16 6.98 -16.61
CA GLY A 168 25.79 7.55 -17.80
C GLY A 168 25.44 6.82 -19.11
N ASN A 169 24.77 5.67 -19.04
CA ASN A 169 24.38 4.89 -20.20
C ASN A 169 22.98 5.29 -20.71
N LYS A 170 22.86 5.68 -21.99
CA LYS A 170 21.58 6.03 -22.63
C LYS A 170 20.58 4.87 -22.67
N ASN A 171 21.06 3.64 -22.61
CA ASN A 171 20.20 2.45 -22.61
C ASN A 171 19.59 2.17 -21.22
N ASP A 172 20.12 2.77 -20.16
CA ASP A 172 19.66 2.59 -18.78
C ASP A 172 18.42 3.45 -18.52
N THR A 173 17.30 3.06 -19.12
CA THR A 173 16.01 3.72 -18.94
C THR A 173 14.98 2.76 -18.34
N LYS A 174 14.29 3.21 -17.29
CA LYS A 174 13.18 2.46 -16.69
C LYS A 174 11.86 2.99 -17.24
N ARG A 175 10.99 2.06 -17.64
CA ARG A 175 9.68 2.38 -18.22
C ARG A 175 8.56 2.05 -17.25
N ILE A 176 7.59 2.95 -17.13
CA ILE A 176 6.32 2.68 -16.42
C ILE A 176 5.17 2.84 -17.39
N ARG A 177 4.20 1.92 -17.33
CA ARG A 177 3.01 1.96 -18.18
C ARG A 177 1.99 2.91 -17.58
N ILE A 178 1.58 3.94 -18.33
CA ILE A 178 0.53 4.89 -17.93
C ILE A 178 -0.81 4.51 -18.55
N GLY A 179 -0.79 3.89 -19.73
CA GLY A 179 -1.98 3.48 -20.46
C GLY A 179 -1.74 2.34 -21.45
N PRO A 180 -2.74 1.98 -22.28
CA PRO A 180 -2.55 1.05 -23.38
C PRO A 180 -1.43 1.53 -24.33
N LYS A 181 -0.36 0.74 -24.46
CA LYS A 181 0.82 1.04 -25.30
C LYS A 181 1.55 2.38 -24.99
N GLN A 182 1.21 3.08 -23.91
CA GLN A 182 1.85 4.34 -23.51
C GLN A 182 2.77 4.13 -22.30
N PHE A 183 4.04 4.51 -22.46
CA PHE A 183 5.09 4.32 -21.46
C PHE A 183 5.84 5.60 -21.17
N LEU A 184 6.01 5.91 -19.88
CA LEU A 184 6.90 6.96 -19.39
C LEU A 184 8.30 6.39 -19.24
N LYS A 185 9.30 7.01 -19.86
CA LYS A 185 10.71 6.59 -19.76
C LYS A 185 11.48 7.56 -18.87
N HIS A 186 12.19 7.04 -17.88
CA HIS A 186 13.10 7.82 -17.04
C HIS A 186 14.49 7.19 -17.06
N PRO A 187 15.57 8.00 -17.04
CA PRO A 187 16.91 7.46 -16.82
C PRO A 187 16.98 6.82 -15.43
N ILE A 188 17.73 5.73 -15.30
CA ILE A 188 17.97 5.09 -14.00
C ILE A 188 18.86 6.01 -13.18
N TYR A 189 18.45 6.31 -11.95
CA TYR A 189 19.27 7.02 -10.98
C TYR A 189 19.91 6.01 -10.03
N ILE A 190 21.18 6.20 -9.73
CA ILE A 190 21.95 5.37 -8.79
C ILE A 190 22.20 6.23 -7.56
N LEU A 191 21.83 5.73 -6.39
CA LEU A 191 22.14 6.38 -5.12
C LEU A 191 23.65 6.42 -4.92
N ASP A 192 24.20 7.51 -4.39
CA ASP A 192 25.62 7.57 -4.04
C ASP A 192 25.88 7.20 -2.56
N LYS A 193 24.82 7.23 -1.73
CA LYS A 193 24.83 6.93 -0.30
C LYS A 193 23.91 5.76 0.06
N SER A 194 24.06 5.23 1.28
CA SER A 194 23.12 4.23 1.80
C SER A 194 21.72 4.83 2.01
N GLN A 195 20.66 4.01 1.97
CA GLN A 195 19.29 4.53 2.12
C GLN A 195 19.08 5.23 3.48
N THR A 196 19.76 4.75 4.52
CA THR A 196 19.73 5.32 5.86
C THR A 196 20.45 6.67 5.91
N GLU A 197 21.61 6.80 5.27
CA GLU A 197 22.32 8.08 5.15
C GLU A 197 21.49 9.14 4.43
N VAL A 198 20.84 8.75 3.32
CA VAL A 198 19.95 9.65 2.57
C VAL A 198 18.77 10.12 3.44
N PHE A 199 18.23 9.23 4.28
CA PHE A 199 17.17 9.61 5.21
C PHE A 199 17.67 10.58 6.31
N ASN A 200 18.89 10.39 6.81
CA ASN A 200 19.49 11.31 7.78
C ASN A 200 19.74 12.69 7.14
N ASP A 201 20.27 12.73 5.92
CA ASP A 201 20.46 13.96 5.15
C ASP A 201 19.11 14.68 4.91
N PHE A 202 18.06 13.91 4.62
CA PHE A 202 16.71 14.47 4.46
C PHE A 202 16.21 15.13 5.75
N CYS A 203 16.42 14.49 6.91
CA CYS A 203 16.04 15.03 8.21
C CYS A 203 16.83 16.30 8.55
N ILE A 204 18.12 16.35 8.23
CA ILE A 204 18.98 17.52 8.43
C ILE A 204 18.52 18.69 7.56
N ASN A 205 18.23 18.42 6.27
CA ASN A 205 17.81 19.47 5.33
C ASN A 205 16.36 19.92 5.56
N ASN A 206 15.53 19.12 6.23
CA ASN A 206 14.12 19.40 6.47
C ASN A 206 13.72 19.14 7.93
N PRO A 207 14.24 19.90 8.90
CA PRO A 207 14.01 19.66 10.33
C PRO A 207 12.53 19.83 10.74
N ASN A 208 11.76 20.60 9.97
CA ASN A 208 10.34 20.82 10.21
C ASN A 208 9.45 19.63 9.78
N ILE A 209 10.00 18.69 9.01
CA ILE A 209 9.26 17.56 8.45
C ILE A 209 9.45 16.35 9.36
N LYS A 210 8.43 16.00 10.15
CA LYS A 210 8.40 14.76 10.93
C LYS A 210 7.99 13.60 10.02
N MET A 211 8.96 12.85 9.52
CA MET A 211 8.74 11.66 8.69
C MET A 211 9.56 10.48 9.20
N ASN A 212 8.97 9.29 9.19
CA ASN A 212 9.69 8.06 9.55
C ASN A 212 10.45 7.51 8.34
N GLN A 213 11.54 6.78 8.59
CA GLN A 213 12.36 6.18 7.53
C GLN A 213 11.55 5.30 6.56
N ARG A 214 10.72 4.38 7.09
CA ARG A 214 9.86 3.52 6.24
C ARG A 214 8.91 4.32 5.36
N THR A 215 8.37 5.44 5.84
CA THR A 215 7.48 6.29 5.03
C THR A 215 8.25 7.03 3.95
N PHE A 216 9.48 7.46 4.24
CA PHE A 216 10.37 8.10 3.29
C PHE A 216 10.82 7.13 2.18
N GLU A 217 11.20 5.90 2.53
CA GLU A 217 11.56 4.84 1.58
C GLU A 217 10.39 4.43 0.67
N ARG A 218 9.16 4.44 1.18
CA ARG A 218 7.96 4.22 0.35
C ARG A 218 7.74 5.31 -0.69
N LEU A 219 8.29 6.51 -0.49
CA LEU A 219 8.23 7.63 -1.43
C LEU A 219 9.39 7.62 -2.43
N LYS A 220 10.25 6.59 -2.40
CA LYS A 220 11.34 6.41 -3.36
C LYS A 220 10.80 6.28 -4.78
N SER A 221 11.33 7.11 -5.67
CA SER A 221 10.99 7.09 -7.09
C SER A 221 11.36 5.76 -7.72
N TYR A 222 10.47 5.21 -8.53
CA TYR A 222 10.61 3.85 -9.08
C TYR A 222 11.88 3.66 -9.93
N PHE A 223 12.45 4.72 -10.48
CA PHE A 223 13.66 4.72 -11.31
C PHE A 223 14.97 4.91 -10.52
N VAL A 224 14.91 5.12 -9.21
CA VAL A 224 16.08 5.20 -8.34
C VAL A 224 16.44 3.81 -7.85
N ARG A 225 17.70 3.39 -8.05
CA ARG A 225 18.27 2.13 -7.57
C ARG A 225 19.25 2.39 -6.43
N SER A 226 19.26 1.48 -5.46
CA SER A 226 20.34 1.43 -4.46
C SER A 226 21.60 0.85 -5.09
N VAL A 227 22.76 1.26 -4.56
CA VAL A 227 24.03 0.60 -4.85
C VAL A 227 23.96 -0.82 -4.29
N PHE A 228 24.26 -1.82 -5.12
CA PHE A 228 24.55 -3.15 -4.64
C PHE A 228 25.94 -3.14 -3.99
N VAL A 229 26.12 -3.93 -2.92
CA VAL A 229 27.34 -3.98 -2.08
C VAL A 229 28.63 -4.25 -2.88
N THR A 230 28.53 -4.70 -4.13
CA THR A 230 29.68 -4.84 -5.03
C THR A 230 29.90 -3.55 -5.85
N CYS A 231 30.86 -2.72 -5.43
CA CYS A 231 31.30 -1.58 -6.24
C CYS A 231 31.89 -2.08 -7.58
N CYS A 232 31.37 -1.60 -8.72
CA CYS A 232 31.91 -1.89 -10.06
C CYS A 232 33.17 -1.08 -10.39
N CYS A 233 33.88 -0.58 -9.39
CA CYS A 233 35.14 0.10 -9.56
C CYS A 233 36.17 -0.87 -10.17
N ARG A 234 37.05 -0.33 -11.02
CA ARG A 234 38.15 -1.07 -11.63
C ARG A 234 38.89 -1.95 -10.61
N TYR A 235 39.18 -1.39 -9.43
CA TYR A 235 39.85 -2.11 -8.35
C TYR A 235 39.13 -3.40 -7.94
N HIS A 236 37.83 -3.35 -7.65
CA HIS A 236 37.07 -4.56 -7.26
C HIS A 236 36.88 -5.54 -8.41
N VAL A 237 36.69 -5.05 -9.64
CA VAL A 237 36.55 -5.94 -10.80
C VAL A 237 37.88 -6.67 -11.05
N GLU A 238 39.01 -5.95 -11.03
CA GLU A 238 40.35 -6.55 -11.14
C GLU A 238 40.62 -7.53 -10.00
N ALA A 239 40.35 -7.16 -8.74
CA ALA A 239 40.55 -8.03 -7.58
C ALA A 239 39.72 -9.32 -7.69
N ARG A 240 38.46 -9.23 -8.16
CA ARG A 240 37.60 -10.39 -8.37
C ARG A 240 38.10 -11.29 -9.50
N THR A 241 38.52 -10.71 -10.62
CA THR A 241 39.07 -11.48 -11.74
C THR A 241 40.38 -12.16 -11.36
N LEU A 242 41.29 -11.45 -10.67
CA LEU A 242 42.52 -12.02 -10.14
C LEU A 242 42.22 -13.18 -9.19
N PHE A 243 41.33 -12.97 -8.22
CA PHE A 243 40.91 -14.01 -7.28
C PHE A 243 40.40 -15.26 -8.00
N SER A 244 39.46 -15.11 -8.95
CA SER A 244 38.94 -16.24 -9.71
C SER A 244 40.04 -17.00 -10.45
N ASN A 245 40.96 -16.31 -11.12
CA ASN A 245 42.07 -16.96 -11.82
C ASN A 245 43.03 -17.69 -10.87
N THR A 246 43.33 -17.10 -9.71
CA THR A 246 44.17 -17.75 -8.69
C THR A 246 43.51 -18.99 -8.08
N MET A 247 42.20 -18.95 -7.84
CA MET A 247 41.48 -20.12 -7.30
C MET A 247 41.32 -21.21 -8.36
N GLU A 248 41.15 -20.87 -9.65
CA GLU A 248 41.18 -21.84 -10.74
C GLU A 248 42.56 -22.51 -10.89
N PHE A 249 43.63 -21.73 -10.78
CA PHE A 249 44.99 -22.26 -10.76
C PHE A 249 45.18 -23.23 -9.59
N ARG A 250 44.87 -22.81 -8.36
CA ARG A 250 44.94 -23.67 -7.17
C ARG A 250 44.11 -24.95 -7.34
N LYS A 251 42.87 -24.83 -7.82
CA LYS A 251 41.96 -25.96 -8.08
C LYS A 251 42.55 -26.98 -9.07
N LYS A 252 43.31 -26.52 -10.07
CA LYS A 252 43.95 -27.40 -11.06
C LYS A 252 45.01 -28.32 -10.43
N TYR A 253 45.72 -27.86 -9.40
CA TYR A 253 46.81 -28.59 -8.75
C TYR A 253 46.40 -29.29 -7.45
N THR A 254 45.28 -28.91 -6.83
CA THR A 254 44.74 -29.61 -5.65
C THR A 254 43.82 -30.79 -5.98
N ILE A 255 43.08 -30.75 -7.10
CA ILE A 255 42.21 -31.86 -7.53
C ILE A 255 42.96 -33.16 -7.90
N PRO A 256 44.15 -33.13 -8.55
CA PRO A 256 44.89 -34.34 -8.90
C PRO A 256 45.40 -35.13 -7.69
N ASN A 257 45.69 -34.46 -6.58
CA ASN A 257 46.13 -35.07 -5.32
C ASN A 257 44.92 -35.31 -4.41
N ILE A 258 44.22 -36.42 -4.62
CA ILE A 258 42.98 -36.80 -3.88
C ILE A 258 43.19 -36.75 -2.35
N LEU A 259 44.39 -37.10 -1.87
CA LEU A 259 44.74 -37.07 -0.43
C LEU A 259 44.76 -35.64 0.15
N ASP A 260 45.26 -34.66 -0.60
CA ASP A 260 45.34 -33.26 -0.16
C ASP A 260 43.97 -32.58 -0.17
N PHE A 261 43.12 -33.00 -1.12
CA PHE A 261 41.73 -32.56 -1.25
C PHE A 261 40.86 -33.11 -0.12
N GLU A 262 40.98 -34.39 0.22
CA GLU A 262 40.24 -35.02 1.33
C GLU A 262 40.64 -34.47 2.70
N GLN A 263 41.92 -34.10 2.88
CA GLN A 263 42.42 -33.51 4.12
C GLN A 263 42.25 -31.98 4.18
N ASN A 264 41.72 -31.35 3.12
CA ASN A 264 41.55 -29.91 2.98
C ASN A 264 42.83 -29.12 3.35
N LEU A 265 43.99 -29.64 2.97
CA LEU A 265 45.30 -29.04 3.26
C LEU A 265 45.48 -27.69 2.57
N TYR A 266 44.91 -27.56 1.37
CA TYR A 266 44.97 -26.37 0.53
C TYR A 266 43.54 -25.94 0.11
N PRO A 267 42.84 -25.17 0.96
CA PRO A 267 41.47 -24.78 0.67
C PRO A 267 41.36 -23.93 -0.60
N VAL A 268 40.36 -24.25 -1.42
CA VAL A 268 39.93 -23.45 -2.56
C VAL A 268 38.74 -22.60 -2.10
N TYR A 269 38.90 -21.29 -2.13
CA TYR A 269 37.91 -20.34 -1.64
C TYR A 269 36.93 -19.95 -2.76
N GLU A 270 35.64 -19.85 -2.44
CA GLU A 270 34.61 -19.48 -3.42
C GLU A 270 34.44 -17.96 -3.53
N HIS A 271 34.65 -17.25 -2.42
CA HIS A 271 34.50 -15.81 -2.33
C HIS A 271 35.74 -15.14 -1.74
N LEU A 272 36.02 -13.90 -2.17
CA LEU A 272 37.10 -13.07 -1.62
C LEU A 272 37.01 -12.93 -0.09
N THR A 273 35.78 -12.85 0.43
CA THR A 273 35.51 -12.77 1.87
C THR A 273 35.98 -13.99 2.65
N ASP A 274 36.06 -15.15 2.00
CA ASP A 274 36.44 -16.39 2.68
C ASP A 274 37.95 -16.40 2.95
N ILE A 275 38.75 -15.85 2.02
CA ILE A 275 40.18 -15.60 2.24
C ILE A 275 40.38 -14.55 3.33
N ASP A 276 39.58 -13.47 3.31
CA ASP A 276 39.66 -12.45 4.34
C ASP A 276 39.42 -13.07 5.71
N VAL A 277 38.37 -13.86 5.88
CA VAL A 277 38.07 -14.56 7.14
C VAL A 277 39.17 -15.54 7.52
N ALA A 278 39.70 -16.33 6.59
CA ALA A 278 40.78 -17.29 6.86
C ALA A 278 42.09 -16.64 7.29
N THR A 279 42.28 -15.36 6.98
CA THR A 279 43.49 -14.60 7.32
C THR A 279 43.29 -13.64 8.48
N LEU A 280 42.09 -13.57 9.06
CA LEU A 280 41.77 -12.76 10.24
C LEU A 280 41.84 -13.61 11.51
N CYS A 281 42.09 -12.95 12.65
CA CYS A 281 41.94 -13.62 13.95
C CYS A 281 40.47 -13.92 14.26
N ASP A 282 40.23 -14.83 15.20
CA ASP A 282 38.88 -15.15 15.66
C ASP A 282 38.13 -13.91 16.17
N LYS A 283 36.82 -13.94 16.00
CA LYS A 283 35.93 -12.87 16.47
C LYS A 283 35.91 -12.84 18.00
N ASP A 284 35.75 -11.64 18.54
CA ASP A 284 35.51 -11.47 19.96
C ASP A 284 34.20 -12.17 20.35
N GLN A 285 34.26 -13.03 21.37
CA GLN A 285 33.11 -13.86 21.79
C GLN A 285 31.92 -13.04 22.31
N VAL A 286 32.16 -11.80 22.76
CA VAL A 286 31.14 -10.92 23.34
C VAL A 286 30.45 -10.07 22.27
N THR A 287 31.20 -9.50 21.34
CA THR A 287 30.68 -8.57 20.32
C THR A 287 30.41 -9.26 18.97
N ASN A 288 30.88 -10.49 18.79
CA ASN A 288 30.81 -11.26 17.54
C ASN A 288 31.32 -10.45 16.32
N SER A 289 32.32 -9.60 16.55
CA SER A 289 32.96 -8.75 15.55
C SER A 289 34.47 -8.98 15.53
N TYR A 290 35.11 -8.72 14.39
CA TYR A 290 36.57 -8.69 14.31
C TYR A 290 37.10 -7.42 14.98
N SER A 291 38.25 -7.53 15.65
CA SER A 291 38.96 -6.37 16.16
C SER A 291 39.37 -5.45 14.99
N LYS A 292 39.22 -4.14 15.19
CA LYS A 292 39.58 -3.13 14.17
C LYS A 292 41.05 -3.26 13.73
N ALA A 293 41.97 -3.52 14.66
CA ALA A 293 43.39 -3.72 14.35
C ALA A 293 43.65 -4.93 13.43
N CYS A 294 42.78 -5.95 13.46
CA CYS A 294 42.86 -7.08 12.51
C CYS A 294 42.34 -6.68 11.14
N LEU A 295 41.25 -5.92 11.07
CA LEU A 295 40.68 -5.42 9.81
C LEU A 295 41.64 -4.46 9.09
N ASP A 296 42.34 -3.62 9.86
CA ASP A 296 43.35 -2.69 9.36
C ASP A 296 44.71 -3.38 9.09
N ARG A 297 44.82 -4.70 9.33
CA ARG A 297 46.02 -5.55 9.14
C ARG A 297 47.25 -5.10 9.96
N GLU A 298 47.03 -4.44 11.09
CA GLU A 298 48.07 -4.02 12.04
C GLU A 298 48.39 -5.11 13.07
N CYS A 299 47.59 -6.18 13.13
CA CYS A 299 47.79 -7.31 14.03
C CYS A 299 48.86 -8.28 13.51
N SER A 300 49.85 -8.58 14.34
CA SER A 300 50.96 -9.52 14.02
C SER A 300 50.56 -10.99 13.92
N LYS A 301 49.35 -11.35 14.39
CA LYS A 301 48.83 -12.72 14.38
C LYS A 301 47.89 -13.02 13.21
N CYS A 302 47.52 -12.01 12.43
CA CYS A 302 46.67 -12.13 11.26
C CYS A 302 47.49 -11.84 9.99
N GLY A 303 47.01 -12.29 8.82
CA GLY A 303 47.64 -12.00 7.55
C GLY A 303 47.87 -13.23 6.68
N LEU A 304 48.70 -13.04 5.65
CA LEU A 304 48.93 -14.04 4.60
C LEU A 304 49.72 -15.26 5.09
N SER A 305 50.42 -15.15 6.23
CA SER A 305 51.14 -16.27 6.85
C SER A 305 50.23 -17.39 7.33
N LEU A 306 48.93 -17.13 7.49
CA LEU A 306 47.92 -18.13 7.83
C LEU A 306 47.49 -18.94 6.60
N LEU A 307 47.79 -18.48 5.38
CA LEU A 307 47.48 -19.22 4.16
C LEU A 307 48.57 -20.25 3.90
N LYS A 308 48.12 -21.46 3.57
CA LYS A 308 48.97 -22.50 3.00
C LYS A 308 48.99 -22.34 1.48
N PHE A 309 50.18 -22.44 0.91
CA PHE A 309 50.43 -22.37 -0.53
C PHE A 309 50.93 -23.72 -1.03
N THR A 310 50.54 -24.11 -2.24
CA THR A 310 51.07 -25.33 -2.86
C THR A 310 52.49 -25.10 -3.39
N ASP A 311 53.23 -26.17 -3.63
CA ASP A 311 54.59 -26.07 -4.17
C ASP A 311 54.61 -25.38 -5.54
N GLU A 312 53.57 -25.57 -6.36
CA GLU A 312 53.41 -24.89 -7.64
C GLU A 312 53.11 -23.40 -7.51
N GLU A 313 52.49 -22.95 -6.42
CA GLU A 313 52.26 -21.53 -6.12
C GLU A 313 53.54 -20.83 -5.62
N LEU A 314 54.45 -21.59 -5.03
CA LEU A 314 55.74 -21.10 -4.53
C LEU A 314 56.88 -21.22 -5.55
N ASN A 315 56.67 -21.95 -6.65
CA ASN A 315 57.69 -22.17 -7.66
C ASN A 315 57.91 -20.91 -8.52
N VAL A 316 59.14 -20.38 -8.48
CA VAL A 316 59.57 -19.18 -9.24
C VAL A 316 60.63 -19.55 -10.29
N SER A 317 60.84 -20.83 -10.59
CA SER A 317 61.78 -21.25 -11.64
C SER A 317 61.23 -20.98 -13.05
N ASP A 318 62.11 -20.97 -14.06
CA ASP A 318 61.71 -20.80 -15.48
C ASP A 318 60.82 -21.96 -15.99
N ASP A 319 60.80 -23.09 -15.27
CA ASP A 319 59.93 -24.25 -15.52
C ASP A 319 58.61 -24.19 -14.74
N ALA A 320 58.32 -23.09 -14.03
CA ALA A 320 57.11 -22.93 -13.26
C ALA A 320 55.86 -22.91 -14.14
N PRO A 321 54.73 -23.45 -13.66
CA PRO A 321 53.48 -23.43 -14.42
C PRO A 321 52.95 -22.01 -14.66
N ASN A 322 52.79 -21.64 -15.93
CA ASN A 322 52.30 -20.31 -16.31
C ASN A 322 50.89 -20.04 -15.75
N ALA A 323 50.77 -19.02 -14.90
CA ALA A 323 49.50 -18.47 -14.47
C ALA A 323 49.09 -17.33 -15.41
N SER A 324 47.85 -17.37 -15.92
CA SER A 324 47.32 -16.29 -16.74
C SER A 324 46.21 -15.53 -16.02
N TRP A 325 46.23 -14.20 -16.06
CA TRP A 325 45.17 -13.37 -15.51
C TRP A 325 44.85 -12.17 -16.40
N GLU A 326 43.73 -11.52 -16.14
CA GLU A 326 43.29 -10.35 -16.88
C GLU A 326 43.36 -9.10 -16.01
N ARG A 327 43.81 -7.97 -16.59
CA ARG A 327 43.84 -6.67 -15.93
C ARG A 327 43.48 -5.57 -16.93
N TYR A 328 42.82 -4.50 -16.48
CA TYR A 328 42.61 -3.35 -17.35
C TYR A 328 43.91 -2.55 -17.48
N GLU A 329 44.28 -2.19 -18.71
CA GLU A 329 45.41 -1.29 -19.00
C GLU A 329 44.96 -0.19 -19.97
N TYR A 330 45.61 0.98 -19.87
CA TYR A 330 45.39 2.04 -20.84
C TYR A 330 46.27 1.79 -22.06
N ILE A 331 45.63 1.47 -23.19
CA ILE A 331 46.30 1.28 -24.47
C ILE A 331 46.00 2.49 -25.36
N THR A 332 47.02 2.98 -26.04
CA THR A 332 46.85 4.05 -27.03
C THR A 332 46.42 3.43 -28.35
N VAL A 333 45.16 3.65 -28.73
CA VAL A 333 44.63 3.21 -30.03
C VAL A 333 44.23 4.47 -30.80
N ASN A 334 44.87 4.71 -31.95
CA ASN A 334 44.63 5.88 -32.80
C ASN A 334 44.73 7.22 -32.04
N SER A 335 45.84 7.41 -31.31
CA SER A 335 46.14 8.63 -30.53
C SER A 335 45.16 8.96 -29.39
N LYS A 336 44.25 8.03 -29.04
CA LYS A 336 43.34 8.13 -27.88
C LYS A 336 43.64 7.02 -26.90
N LYS A 337 43.81 7.38 -25.61
CA LYS A 337 43.94 6.40 -24.52
C LYS A 337 42.59 5.73 -24.29
N LYS A 338 42.54 4.42 -24.47
CA LYS A 338 41.36 3.58 -24.15
C LYS A 338 41.74 2.60 -23.06
N LEU A 339 40.83 2.39 -22.11
CA LEU A 339 40.97 1.31 -21.14
C LEU A 339 40.56 0.00 -21.81
N THR A 340 41.41 -1.01 -21.78
CA THR A 340 41.17 -2.31 -22.41
C THR A 340 41.59 -3.42 -21.46
N LEU A 341 40.86 -4.53 -21.47
CA LEU A 341 41.20 -5.72 -20.70
C LEU A 341 42.33 -6.47 -21.41
N VAL A 342 43.45 -6.68 -20.72
CA VAL A 342 44.65 -7.32 -21.26
C VAL A 342 44.91 -8.59 -20.46
N ARG A 343 45.22 -9.68 -21.17
CA ARG A 343 45.67 -10.93 -20.58
C ARG A 343 47.18 -10.86 -20.32
N LYS A 344 47.58 -11.14 -19.09
CA LYS A 344 48.98 -11.30 -18.65
C LYS A 344 49.20 -12.77 -18.34
N CYS A 345 50.42 -13.23 -18.59
CA CYS A 345 50.90 -14.54 -18.17
C CYS A 345 52.23 -14.34 -17.45
N THR A 346 52.47 -15.10 -16.38
CA THR A 346 53.82 -15.33 -15.84
C THR A 346 54.59 -16.25 -16.76
#